data_AF-A0A8X6TNE1-F1
#
_entry.id   AF-A0A8X6TNE1-F1
#
_cell.length_a   1.000
_cell.length_b   1.000
_cell.length_c   1.000
_cell.angle_alpha   90.00
_cell.angle_beta   90.00
_cell.angle_gamma   90.00
#
_symmetry.space_group_name_H-M   'P 1'
#
loop_
_entity.id
_entity.type
_entity.pdbx_description
1 polymer ?
#
loop_
_entity_poly.entity_id
_entity_poly.type
_entity_poly.pdbx_seq_one_letter_code
_entity_poly.pdbx_strand_id
1 'polypeptide(L)'
;MRESVTREICEKRNFKLPKIELKKFSGDARGYFAFRSQFRKIHEDSSIANEDKFHYLLQAVVPKLKTALVLDNFPATTDNYPKAVAQLQERLGREDLFVQIYVRDMLSMVMKNAATGRSKTDFPALYDELEAKIRA
;
A
#
# COMPACT_ATOMS: atom_id res chain seq x y z
N MET A 1 -26.18 -43.20 -1.65
CA MET A 1 -25.17 -42.12 -1.76
C MET A 1 -25.88 -40.91 -2.38
N ARG A 2 -26.23 -39.88 -1.60
CA ARG A 2 -26.77 -38.62 -2.12
C ARG A 2 -25.78 -37.54 -1.71
N GLU A 3 -25.02 -37.04 -2.67
CA GLU A 3 -24.11 -35.92 -2.46
C GLU A 3 -24.94 -34.64 -2.35
N SER A 4 -24.98 -34.09 -1.14
CA SER A 4 -25.52 -32.78 -0.84
C SER A 4 -24.56 -31.71 -1.38
N VAL A 5 -24.89 -31.15 -2.55
CA VAL A 5 -24.28 -29.92 -3.06
C VAL A 5 -24.75 -28.77 -2.18
N THR A 6 -23.88 -28.29 -1.29
CA THR A 6 -24.06 -27.05 -0.55
C THR A 6 -24.10 -25.89 -1.55
N ARG A 7 -25.30 -25.39 -1.83
CA ARG A 7 -25.47 -24.09 -2.49
C ARG A 7 -25.01 -23.02 -1.50
N GLU A 8 -23.91 -22.35 -1.80
CA GLU A 8 -23.60 -21.08 -1.14
C GLU A 8 -24.72 -20.08 -1.49
N ILE A 9 -25.62 -19.87 -0.54
CA ILE A 9 -26.59 -18.78 -0.62
C ILE A 9 -25.79 -17.51 -0.32
N CYS A 10 -25.35 -16.82 -1.37
CA CYS A 10 -24.94 -15.43 -1.27
C CYS A 10 -26.20 -14.61 -0.97
N GLU A 11 -26.55 -14.50 0.31
CA GLU A 11 -27.60 -13.60 0.77
C GLU A 11 -27.20 -12.18 0.36
N LYS A 12 -27.87 -11.66 -0.67
CA LYS A 12 -27.71 -10.28 -1.15
C LYS A 12 -28.13 -9.33 -0.04
N ARG A 13 -27.19 -8.98 0.83
CA ARG A 13 -27.36 -7.93 1.83
C ARG A 13 -27.57 -6.61 1.09
N ASN A 14 -28.76 -6.04 1.24
CA ASN A 14 -29.17 -4.76 0.62
C ASN A 14 -28.57 -3.55 1.34
N PHE A 15 -27.24 -3.52 1.52
CA PHE A 15 -26.54 -2.33 2.02
C PHE A 15 -26.09 -1.48 0.84
N LYS A 16 -26.53 -0.21 0.79
CA LYS A 16 -25.93 0.79 -0.09
C LYS A 16 -24.64 1.29 0.54
N LEU A 17 -23.53 0.63 0.22
CA LEU A 17 -22.20 1.07 0.64
C LEU A 17 -21.71 2.21 -0.28
N PRO A 18 -20.93 3.17 0.25
CA PRO A 18 -20.21 4.12 -0.58
C PRO A 18 -19.35 3.41 -1.62
N LYS A 19 -19.20 4.01 -2.80
CA LYS A 19 -18.29 3.50 -3.81
C LYS A 19 -16.87 3.55 -3.26
N ILE A 20 -16.17 2.42 -3.30
CA ILE A 20 -14.76 2.36 -2.89
C ILE A 20 -13.93 3.05 -3.97
N GLU A 21 -13.28 4.14 -3.60
CA GLU A 21 -12.35 4.85 -4.47
C GLU A 21 -10.93 4.31 -4.28
N LEU A 22 -10.21 4.18 -5.39
CA LEU A 22 -8.82 3.79 -5.37
C LEU A 22 -7.98 4.96 -4.83
N LYS A 23 -7.37 4.78 -3.65
CA LYS A 23 -6.53 5.82 -3.06
C LYS A 23 -5.32 6.09 -3.95
N LYS A 24 -4.97 7.36 -4.04
CA LYS A 24 -3.77 7.79 -4.75
C LYS A 24 -2.52 7.40 -3.95
N PHE A 25 -1.58 6.75 -4.63
CA PHE A 25 -0.29 6.37 -4.09
C PHE A 25 0.74 7.48 -4.34
N SER A 26 1.30 8.00 -3.24
CA SER A 26 2.32 9.04 -3.18
C SER A 26 3.73 8.58 -3.59
N GLY A 27 3.89 7.30 -3.96
CA GLY A 27 5.14 6.78 -4.50
C GLY A 27 6.25 6.56 -3.48
N ASP A 28 6.02 6.80 -2.20
CA ASP A 28 6.97 6.53 -1.13
C ASP A 28 6.89 5.08 -0.64
N ALA A 29 8.00 4.58 -0.08
CA ALA A 29 8.06 3.20 0.41
C ALA A 29 7.06 2.92 1.55
N ARG A 30 6.77 3.88 2.45
CA ARG A 30 5.84 3.64 3.57
C ARG A 30 4.43 3.35 3.08
N GLY A 31 3.97 4.12 2.09
CA GLY A 31 2.66 3.93 1.49
C GLY A 31 2.54 2.68 0.62
N TYR A 32 3.65 2.04 0.23
CA TYR A 32 3.65 1.00 -0.79
C TYR A 32 2.88 -0.26 -0.36
N PHE A 33 3.09 -0.78 0.85
CA PHE A 33 2.36 -1.97 1.30
C PHE A 33 0.86 -1.73 1.50
N ALA A 34 0.51 -0.55 2.02
CA ALA A 34 -0.89 -0.14 2.14
C ALA A 34 -1.55 -0.04 0.74
N PHE A 35 -0.85 0.56 -0.22
CA PHE A 35 -1.27 0.62 -1.62
C PHE A 35 -1.41 -0.79 -2.22
N ARG A 36 -0.37 -1.64 -2.11
CA ARG A 36 -0.37 -3.02 -2.63
C ARG A 36 -1.54 -3.81 -2.05
N SER A 37 -1.81 -3.68 -0.76
CA SER A 37 -2.93 -4.38 -0.11
C SER A 37 -4.30 -3.93 -0.64
N GLN A 38 -4.47 -2.63 -0.92
CA GLN A 38 -5.70 -2.10 -1.53
C GLN A 38 -5.83 -2.52 -3.00
N PHE A 39 -4.73 -2.46 -3.75
CA PHE A 39 -4.69 -2.80 -5.17
C PHE A 39 -4.76 -4.31 -5.43
N ARG A 40 -4.49 -5.14 -4.40
CA ARG A 40 -4.47 -6.61 -4.48
C ARG A 40 -5.69 -7.20 -5.16
N LYS A 41 -6.89 -6.72 -4.82
CA LYS A 41 -8.14 -7.21 -5.42
C LYS A 41 -8.18 -6.99 -6.93
N ILE A 42 -7.70 -5.85 -7.42
CA ILE A 42 -7.63 -5.55 -8.86
C ILE A 42 -6.52 -6.39 -9.51
N HIS A 43 -5.37 -6.53 -8.84
CA HIS A 43 -4.23 -7.29 -9.35
C HIS A 43 -4.55 -8.78 -9.55
N GLU A 44 -5.19 -9.40 -8.55
CA GLU A 44 -5.49 -10.84 -8.51
C GLU A 44 -6.76 -11.21 -9.29
N ASP A 45 -7.62 -10.25 -9.65
CA ASP A 45 -8.85 -10.52 -10.38
C ASP A 45 -8.56 -10.93 -11.83
N SER A 46 -8.74 -12.21 -12.14
CA SER A 46 -8.55 -12.77 -13.48
C SER A 46 -9.57 -12.28 -14.52
N SER A 47 -10.69 -11.68 -14.10
CA SER A 47 -11.73 -11.18 -15.01
C SER A 47 -11.39 -9.81 -15.62
N ILE A 48 -10.41 -9.09 -15.05
CA ILE A 48 -9.94 -7.79 -15.55
C ILE A 48 -8.72 -8.03 -16.45
N ALA A 49 -8.73 -7.45 -17.65
CA ALA A 49 -7.59 -7.54 -18.56
C ALA A 49 -6.36 -6.82 -17.97
N ASN A 50 -5.16 -7.32 -18.25
CA ASN A 50 -3.92 -6.71 -17.75
C ASN A 50 -3.73 -5.26 -18.22
N GLU A 51 -4.20 -4.92 -19.42
CA GLU A 51 -4.22 -3.54 -19.93
C GLU A 51 -5.06 -2.61 -19.04
N ASP A 52 -6.29 -3.03 -18.71
CA ASP A 52 -7.16 -2.28 -17.78
C ASP A 52 -6.54 -2.18 -16.38
N LYS A 53 -5.96 -3.26 -15.87
CA LYS A 53 -5.22 -3.24 -14.59
C LYS A 53 -4.07 -2.23 -14.63
N PHE A 54 -3.41 -2.10 -15.78
CA PHE A 54 -2.33 -1.12 -15.94
C PHE A 54 -2.89 0.30 -15.94
N HIS A 55 -4.00 0.58 -16.62
CA HIS A 55 -4.65 1.88 -16.55
C HIS A 55 -5.09 2.23 -15.11
N TYR A 56 -5.64 1.28 -14.37
CA TYR A 56 -5.94 1.48 -12.94
C TYR A 56 -4.69 1.77 -12.12
N LEU A 57 -3.59 1.07 -12.39
CA LEU A 57 -2.31 1.30 -11.71
C LEU A 57 -1.78 2.72 -11.99
N LEU A 58 -1.78 3.16 -13.25
CA LEU A 58 -1.37 4.50 -13.63
C LEU A 58 -2.26 5.58 -13.00
N GLN A 59 -3.57 5.35 -12.96
CA GLN A 59 -4.50 6.25 -12.28
C GLN A 59 -4.27 6.25 -10.77
N ALA A 60 -3.84 5.15 -10.16
CA ALA A 60 -3.58 5.09 -8.74
C ALA A 60 -2.32 5.87 -8.34
N VAL A 61 -1.31 5.98 -9.21
CA VAL A 61 -0.06 6.67 -8.87
C VAL A 61 -0.20 8.18 -9.12
N VAL A 62 0.27 9.00 -8.18
CA VAL A 62 0.27 10.46 -8.36
C VAL A 62 1.28 10.84 -9.46
N PRO A 63 0.90 11.68 -10.44
CA PRO A 63 1.81 12.10 -11.51
C PRO A 63 3.07 12.80 -10.98
N LYS A 64 4.15 12.78 -11.77
CA LYS A 64 5.44 13.47 -11.51
C LYS A 64 6.24 12.94 -10.31
N LEU A 65 5.88 11.77 -9.78
CA LEU A 65 6.68 11.07 -8.79
C LEU A 65 7.77 10.21 -9.45
N LYS A 66 8.86 9.94 -8.72
CA LYS A 66 9.90 8.99 -9.15
C LYS A 66 9.32 7.62 -9.50
N THR A 67 8.23 7.24 -8.83
CA THR A 67 7.50 5.99 -9.06
C THR A 67 6.64 6.05 -10.31
N ALA A 68 6.09 7.23 -10.66
CA ALA A 68 5.41 7.43 -11.93
C ALA A 68 6.40 7.29 -13.09
N LEU A 69 7.61 7.85 -12.98
CA LEU A 69 8.67 7.69 -14.00
C LEU A 69 9.05 6.23 -14.27
N VAL A 70 8.92 5.35 -13.26
CA VAL A 70 9.15 3.91 -13.45
C VAL A 70 8.08 3.30 -14.34
N LEU A 71 6.82 3.68 -14.12
CA LEU A 71 5.68 3.21 -14.87
C LEU A 71 5.61 3.81 -16.28
N ASP A 72 6.00 5.07 -16.43
CA ASP A 72 6.02 5.80 -17.71
C ASP A 72 6.99 5.17 -18.73
N ASN A 73 7.98 4.39 -18.27
CA ASN A 73 8.89 3.65 -19.18
C ASN A 73 8.21 2.48 -19.89
N PHE A 74 7.01 2.11 -19.48
CA PHE A 74 6.25 1.01 -20.05
C PHE A 74 5.00 1.55 -20.72
N PRO A 75 4.82 1.30 -22.04
CA PRO A 75 3.52 1.45 -22.66
C PRO A 75 2.47 0.64 -21.90
N ALA A 76 1.28 1.22 -21.69
CA ALA A 76 0.16 0.58 -21.00
C ALA A 76 -0.45 -0.56 -21.83
N THR A 77 0.26 -1.66 -21.95
CA THR A 77 -0.15 -2.85 -22.72
C THR A 77 -0.22 -4.09 -21.82
N THR A 78 -0.98 -5.09 -22.26
CA THR A 78 -1.15 -6.38 -21.57
C THR A 78 0.17 -7.04 -21.17
N ASP A 79 1.17 -7.05 -22.06
CA ASP A 79 2.46 -7.70 -21.84
C ASP A 79 3.39 -6.94 -20.87
N ASN A 80 3.15 -5.64 -20.72
CA ASN A 80 3.99 -4.77 -19.92
C ASN A 80 3.50 -4.61 -18.48
N TYR A 81 2.21 -4.86 -18.22
CA TYR A 81 1.66 -4.79 -16.87
C TYR A 81 2.44 -5.64 -15.84
N PRO A 82 2.74 -6.92 -16.08
CA PRO A 82 3.50 -7.72 -15.11
C PRO A 82 4.91 -7.17 -14.88
N LYS A 83 5.55 -6.64 -15.93
CA LYS A 83 6.90 -6.05 -15.85
C LYS A 83 6.91 -4.77 -15.02
N ALA A 84 5.91 -3.91 -15.23
CA ALA A 84 5.74 -2.67 -14.47
C ALA A 84 5.49 -2.96 -12.98
N VAL A 85 4.65 -3.95 -12.66
CA VAL A 85 4.41 -4.39 -11.26
C VAL A 85 5.67 -4.97 -10.63
N ALA A 86 6.42 -5.81 -11.35
CA ALA A 86 7.68 -6.37 -10.87
C ALA A 86 8.70 -5.28 -10.53
N GLN A 87 8.86 -4.27 -11.42
CA GLN A 87 9.79 -3.17 -11.19
C GLN A 87 9.36 -2.26 -10.02
N LEU A 88 8.05 -2.07 -9.81
CA LEU A 88 7.55 -1.40 -8.61
C LEU A 88 7.89 -2.18 -7.33
N GLN A 89 7.69 -3.51 -7.36
CA GLN A 89 7.98 -4.38 -6.22
C GLN A 89 9.47 -4.41 -5.90
N GLU A 90 10.35 -4.48 -6.91
CA GLU A 90 11.79 -4.44 -6.73
C GLU A 90 12.27 -3.14 -6.06
N ARG A 91 11.66 -2.01 -6.41
CA ARG A 91 12.08 -0.69 -5.90
C ARG A 91 11.48 -0.35 -4.54
N LEU A 92 10.21 -0.70 -4.31
CA LEU A 92 9.43 -0.23 -3.17
C LEU A 92 9.00 -1.34 -2.21
N GLY A 93 8.94 -2.59 -2.67
CA GLY A 93 8.55 -3.77 -1.89
C GLY A 93 9.69 -4.38 -1.07
N ARG A 94 10.77 -3.64 -0.89
CA ARG A 94 11.96 -4.02 -0.12
C ARG A 94 11.68 -3.87 1.38
N GLU A 95 11.60 -5.01 2.09
CA GLU A 95 11.36 -5.02 3.53
C GLU A 95 12.49 -4.33 4.32
N ASP A 96 13.73 -4.37 3.82
CA ASP A 96 14.89 -3.67 4.39
C ASP A 96 14.70 -2.14 4.41
N LEU A 97 14.03 -1.57 3.41
CA LEU A 97 13.69 -0.14 3.41
C LEU A 97 12.75 0.20 4.57
N PHE A 98 11.83 -0.68 4.94
CA PHE A 98 10.93 -0.45 6.07
C PHE A 98 11.68 -0.42 7.39
N VAL A 99 12.55 -1.40 7.62
CA VAL A 99 13.40 -1.43 8.81
C VAL A 99 14.21 -0.14 8.91
N GLN A 100 14.84 0.30 7.82
CA GLN A 100 15.62 1.53 7.80
C GLN A 100 14.76 2.78 8.10
N ILE A 101 13.56 2.84 7.53
CA ILE A 101 12.62 3.95 7.74
C ILE A 101 12.16 4.00 9.21
N TYR A 102 11.83 2.87 9.81
CA TYR A 102 11.41 2.79 11.21
C TYR A 102 12.55 3.13 12.17
N VAL A 103 13.75 2.60 11.94
CA VAL A 103 14.94 2.93 12.74
C VAL A 103 15.22 4.44 12.68
N ARG A 104 15.17 5.05 11.49
CA ARG A 104 15.36 6.50 11.33
C ARG A 104 14.30 7.31 12.08
N ASP A 105 13.05 6.87 12.07
CA ASP A 105 11.97 7.54 12.81
C ASP A 105 12.17 7.46 14.31
N MET A 106 12.54 6.29 14.84
CA MET A 106 12.84 6.11 16.25
C MET A 106 14.02 6.97 16.68
N LEU A 107 15.10 6.99 15.89
CA LEU A 107 16.26 7.85 16.15
C LEU A 107 15.87 9.33 16.15
N SER A 108 15.07 9.77 15.18
CA SER A 108 14.57 11.15 15.11
C SER A 108 13.75 11.52 16.35
N MET A 109 12.89 10.62 16.83
CA MET A 109 12.09 10.82 18.04
C MET A 109 12.96 10.94 19.30
N VAL A 110 13.94 10.04 19.46
CA VAL A 110 14.90 10.07 20.59
C VAL A 110 15.73 11.36 20.57
N MET A 111 16.22 11.77 19.40
CA MET A 111 16.99 13.01 19.25
C MET A 111 16.16 14.25 19.59
N LYS A 112 14.89 14.31 19.14
CA LYS A 112 13.97 15.41 19.51
C LYS A 112 13.78 15.48 21.03
N ASN A 113 13.56 14.34 21.68
CA ASN A 113 13.39 14.25 23.13
C ASN A 113 14.65 14.72 23.90
N ALA A 114 15.84 14.41 23.38
CA ALA A 114 17.10 14.89 23.95
C ALA A 114 17.30 16.40 23.76
N ALA A 115 16.94 16.93 22.59
CA ALA A 115 17.13 18.34 22.24
C ALA A 115 16.16 19.29 22.96
N THR A 116 14.94 18.85 23.29
CA THR A 116 13.95 19.68 24.02
C THR A 116 14.18 19.73 25.54
N GLY A 117 15.30 19.18 26.04
CA GLY A 117 15.70 19.35 27.44
C GLY A 117 14.71 18.77 28.44
N ARG A 118 14.22 17.55 28.20
CA ARG A 118 13.20 16.87 29.05
C ARG A 118 11.99 17.76 29.37
N SER A 119 11.61 18.70 28.50
CA SER A 119 10.42 19.52 28.70
C SER A 119 9.16 18.65 28.50
N LYS A 120 8.80 17.86 29.52
CA LYS A 120 7.57 17.04 29.63
C LYS A 120 6.94 16.67 28.27
N THR A 121 7.68 16.01 27.39
CA THR A 121 7.03 15.12 26.44
C THR A 121 6.37 14.07 27.29
N ASP A 122 5.04 14.05 27.28
CA ASP A 122 4.26 13.13 28.12
C ASP A 122 4.74 11.71 27.80
N PHE A 123 5.33 11.03 28.78
CA PHE A 123 5.89 9.69 28.58
C PHE A 123 4.87 8.70 27.97
N PRO A 124 3.57 8.75 28.33
CA PRO A 124 2.52 8.03 27.62
C PRO A 124 2.44 8.37 26.13
N ALA A 125 2.49 9.65 25.74
CA ALA A 125 2.42 10.04 24.32
C ALA A 125 3.63 9.54 23.51
N LEU A 126 4.82 9.52 24.10
CA LEU A 126 6.00 8.93 23.48
C LEU A 126 5.88 7.40 23.33
N TYR A 127 5.31 6.73 24.33
CA TYR A 127 5.05 5.30 24.30
C TYR A 127 4.02 4.95 23.23
N ASP A 128 2.90 5.69 23.17
CA ASP A 128 1.85 5.52 22.17
C ASP A 128 2.40 5.76 20.75
N GLU A 129 3.25 6.77 20.55
CA GLU A 129 3.89 7.05 19.26
C GLU A 129 4.86 5.92 18.85
N LEU A 130 5.63 5.38 19.80
CA LEU A 130 6.50 4.22 19.59
C LEU A 130 5.69 2.97 19.22
N GLU A 131 4.64 2.68 19.98
CA GLU A 131 3.80 1.51 19.78
C GLU A 131 3.08 1.58 18.42
N ALA A 132 2.55 2.76 18.06
CA ALA A 132 1.93 2.98 16.76
C ALA A 132 2.91 2.73 15.59
N LYS A 133 4.18 3.10 15.74
CA LYS A 133 5.21 2.85 14.71
C LYS A 133 5.64 1.39 14.63
N ILE A 134 5.62 0.64 15.74
CA ILE A 134 6.00 -0.79 15.76
C ILE A 134 4.88 -1.68 15.20
N ARG A 135 3.61 -1.31 15.44
CA ARG A 135 2.45 -2.11 15.02
C ARG A 135 2.00 -1.90 13.57
N ALA A 136 2.50 -0.87 12.89
CA ALA A 136 2.13 -0.50 11.52
C ALA A 136 2.86 -1.33 10.46
#